data_AF-A0A6A3QGW7-F1
#
_entry.id   AF-A0A6A3QGW7-F1
#
_cell.length_a   1.000
_cell.length_b   1.000
_cell.length_c   1.000
_cell.angle_alpha   90.00
_cell.angle_beta   90.00
_cell.angle_gamma   90.00
#
_symmetry.space_group_name_H-M   'P 1'
#
loop_
_entity.id
_entity.type
_entity.pdbx_description
1 polymer ?
#
loop_
_entity_poly.entity_id
_entity_poly.type
_entity_poly.pdbx_seq_one_letter_code
_entity_poly.pdbx_strand_id
1 'polypeptide(L)'
;MDHIPSLPKSHKGNTELLIWVDLFTGYVIAKASASRTAQTIAESYEECVFRRFGTSEVIRHDREPGFMADFFRSFNKILRGYDGLPAPSEWDG
;
A
#
# COMPACT_ATOMS: atom_id res chain seq x y z
N MET A 1 -0.95 5.97 -5.36
CA MET A 1 0.12 5.51 -4.45
C MET A 1 1.43 5.85 -5.11
N ASP A 2 2.33 6.53 -4.41
CA ASP A 2 3.64 6.88 -4.94
C ASP A 2 4.67 7.11 -3.83
N HIS A 3 5.94 7.25 -4.18
CA HIS A 3 7.06 7.46 -3.27
C HIS A 3 7.74 8.82 -3.49
N ILE A 4 8.14 9.45 -2.39
CA ILE A 4 9.12 10.55 -2.38
C ILE A 4 10.44 9.97 -1.85
N PRO A 5 11.39 9.62 -2.73
CA PRO A 5 12.67 9.04 -2.32
C PRO A 5 13.68 10.11 -1.89
N SER A 6 14.86 9.66 -1.47
CA SER A 6 16.07 10.50 -1.28
C SER A 6 15.91 11.64 -0.27
N LEU A 7 15.05 11.45 0.73
CA LEU A 7 14.90 12.41 1.83
C LEU A 7 16.07 12.29 2.81
N PRO A 8 16.39 13.38 3.54
CA PRO A 8 17.31 13.30 4.66
C PRO A 8 16.89 12.20 5.64
N LYS A 9 17.87 11.46 6.14
CA LYS A 9 17.63 10.35 7.06
C LYS A 9 16.94 10.87 8.32
N SER A 10 15.75 10.37 8.59
CA SER A 10 15.03 10.65 9.84
C SER A 10 15.74 10.02 11.05
N HIS A 11 15.34 10.40 12.27
CA HIS A 11 15.85 9.80 13.50
C HIS A 11 15.68 8.27 13.55
N LYS A 12 14.63 7.74 12.90
CA LYS A 12 14.37 6.28 12.80
C LYS A 12 15.02 5.62 11.58
N GLY A 13 15.85 6.34 10.83
CA GLY A 13 16.59 5.80 9.69
C GLY A 13 15.84 5.79 8.35
N ASN A 14 14.56 6.16 8.31
CA ASN A 14 13.79 6.29 7.07
C ASN A 14 14.34 7.41 6.18
N THR A 15 14.34 7.17 4.87
CA THR A 15 14.83 8.11 3.83
C THR A 15 13.77 8.37 2.77
N GLU A 16 12.55 7.89 2.97
CA GLU A 16 11.48 7.98 1.96
C GLU A 16 10.12 8.20 2.61
N LEU A 17 9.20 8.79 1.85
CA LEU A 17 7.78 8.84 2.17
C LEU A 17 6.97 8.07 1.14
N LEU A 18 6.10 7.18 1.60
CA LEU A 18 5.06 6.54 0.81
C LEU A 18 3.77 7.34 0.96
N ILE A 19 3.17 7.71 -0.17
CA ILE A 19 2.02 8.59 -0.25
C ILE A 19 0.83 7.85 -0.88
N TRP A 20 -0.32 7.96 -0.24
CA TRP A 20 -1.61 7.61 -0.83
C TRP A 20 -2.50 8.84 -0.87
N VAL A 21 -3.15 9.04 -1.99
CA VAL A 21 -4.09 10.13 -2.21
C VAL A 21 -5.40 9.49 -2.62
N ASP A 22 -6.45 9.75 -1.85
CA ASP A 22 -7.80 9.54 -2.35
C ASP A 22 -8.08 10.64 -3.38
N LEU A 23 -8.35 10.23 -4.62
CA LEU A 23 -8.52 11.15 -5.74
C LEU A 23 -9.90 11.82 -5.74
N PHE A 24 -10.86 11.27 -5.00
CA PHE A 24 -12.19 11.86 -4.89
C PHE A 24 -12.19 13.03 -3.90
N THR A 25 -11.69 12.81 -2.67
CA THR A 25 -11.68 13.85 -1.62
C THR A 25 -10.40 14.68 -1.59
N GLY A 26 -9.32 14.21 -2.21
CA GLY A 26 -7.98 14.78 -2.06
C GLY A 26 -7.30 14.42 -0.72
N TYR A 27 -7.87 13.51 0.08
CA TYR A 27 -7.29 13.11 1.36
C TYR A 27 -5.93 12.41 1.16
N VAL A 28 -4.92 12.82 1.93
CA VAL A 28 -3.55 12.32 1.79
C VAL A 28 -3.10 11.58 3.04
N ILE A 29 -2.51 10.41 2.84
CA ILE A 29 -1.76 9.66 3.86
C ILE A 29 -0.29 9.63 3.45
N ALA A 30 0.59 10.00 4.37
CA ALA A 30 2.03 9.90 4.21
C ALA A 30 2.62 8.98 5.28
N LYS A 31 3.46 8.04 4.88
CA LYS A 31 4.16 7.12 5.79
C LYS A 31 5.66 7.12 5.51
N ALA A 32 6.46 7.34 6.54
CA ALA A 32 7.91 7.20 6.44
C ALA A 32 8.31 5.74 6.24
N SER A 33 9.20 5.48 5.29
CA SER A 33 9.71 4.15 4.97
C SER A 33 11.24 4.16 4.80
N ALA A 34 11.84 3.00 5.07
CA ALA A 34 13.25 2.70 4.77
C ALA A 34 13.41 1.66 3.64
N SER A 35 12.29 1.16 3.08
CA SER A 35 12.27 0.10 2.06
C SER A 35 11.18 0.36 1.02
N ARG A 36 11.47 -0.01 -0.24
CA ARG A 36 10.55 0.04 -1.40
C ARG A 36 10.16 -1.34 -1.93
N THR A 37 10.34 -2.38 -1.14
CA THR A 37 9.91 -3.72 -1.53
C THR A 37 8.38 -3.78 -1.59
N ALA A 38 7.85 -4.60 -2.49
CA ALA A 38 6.42 -4.83 -2.61
C ALA A 38 5.78 -5.26 -1.27
N GLN A 39 6.50 -6.06 -0.48
CA GLN A 39 6.06 -6.52 0.85
C GLN A 39 5.89 -5.36 1.84
N THR A 40 6.92 -4.52 2.02
CA THR A 40 6.85 -3.38 2.96
C THR A 40 5.74 -2.39 2.58
N ILE A 41 5.51 -2.22 1.27
CA ILE A 41 4.46 -1.34 0.74
C ILE A 41 3.08 -1.96 0.98
N ALA A 42 2.91 -3.27 0.78
CA ALA A 42 1.68 -4.00 1.07
C ALA A 42 1.31 -3.93 2.56
N GLU A 43 2.27 -4.15 3.46
CA GLU A 43 2.09 -3.99 4.90
C GLU A 43 1.68 -2.56 5.25
N SER A 44 2.31 -1.58 4.61
CA SER A 44 2.00 -0.18 4.87
C SER A 44 0.65 0.27 4.34
N TYR A 45 0.23 -0.27 3.18
CA TYR A 45 -1.10 -0.06 2.63
C TYR A 45 -2.17 -0.71 3.52
N GLU A 46 -1.95 -1.95 3.96
CA GLU A 46 -2.82 -2.61 4.95
C GLU A 46 -2.98 -1.72 6.19
N GLU A 47 -1.85 -1.26 6.74
CA GLU A 47 -1.81 -0.59 8.03
C GLU A 47 -2.49 0.77 8.01
N CYS A 48 -2.21 1.55 6.96
CA CYS A 48 -2.53 2.96 6.93
C CYS A 48 -3.76 3.29 6.08
N VAL A 49 -4.09 2.47 5.07
CA VAL A 49 -5.21 2.69 4.15
C VAL A 49 -6.31 1.66 4.38
N PHE A 50 -6.02 0.37 4.16
CA PHE A 50 -7.04 -0.68 4.13
C PHE A 50 -7.80 -0.79 5.45
N ARG A 51 -7.09 -0.79 6.59
CA ARG A 51 -7.78 -0.85 7.90
C ARG A 51 -8.66 0.35 8.23
N ARG A 52 -8.44 1.49 7.57
CA ARG A 52 -9.20 2.73 7.83
C ARG A 52 -10.35 2.93 6.85
N PHE A 53 -10.12 2.60 5.58
CA PHE A 53 -11.02 2.94 4.47
C PHE A 53 -11.51 1.72 3.70
N GLY A 54 -10.98 0.53 3.98
CA GLY A 54 -11.27 -0.69 3.24
C GLY A 54 -10.55 -0.75 1.89
N THR A 55 -11.12 -1.52 0.97
CA THR A 55 -10.57 -1.77 -0.36
C THR A 55 -10.62 -0.52 -1.22
N SER A 56 -9.49 -0.15 -1.85
CA SER A 56 -9.48 0.83 -2.93
C SER A 56 -9.94 0.16 -4.22
N GLU A 57 -10.94 0.73 -4.90
CA GLU A 57 -11.41 0.22 -6.20
C GLU A 57 -10.28 0.24 -7.25
N VAL A 58 -9.47 1.30 -7.27
CA VAL A 58 -8.34 1.45 -8.18
C VAL A 58 -7.11 1.94 -7.42
N ILE A 59 -5.98 1.26 -7.60
CA ILE A 59 -4.67 1.70 -7.11
C ILE A 59 -3.80 2.05 -8.32
N ARG A 60 -3.39 3.32 -8.41
CA ARG A 60 -2.44 3.81 -9.43
C ARG A 60 -1.05 3.99 -8.83
N HIS A 61 -0.01 3.59 -9.57
CA HIS A 61 1.40 3.76 -9.22
C HIS A 61 2.21 4.01 -10.49
N ASP A 62 3.31 4.76 -10.38
CA ASP A 62 4.25 5.07 -11.48
C ASP A 62 5.14 3.90 -11.93
N ARG A 63 5.13 2.78 -11.19
CA ARG A 63 6.01 1.63 -11.43
C ARG A 63 5.40 0.67 -12.43
N GLU A 64 6.27 -0.14 -13.03
CA GLU A 64 5.89 -1.12 -14.03
C GLU A 64 4.86 -2.14 -13.51
N PRO A 65 4.06 -2.75 -14.41
CA PRO A 65 3.04 -3.74 -14.03
C PRO A 65 3.55 -4.89 -13.16
N GLY A 66 4.80 -5.33 -13.35
CA GLY A 66 5.42 -6.40 -12.56
C GLY A 66 5.50 -6.07 -11.08
N PHE A 67 5.85 -4.83 -10.74
CA PHE A 67 5.88 -4.37 -9.35
C PHE A 67 4.49 -4.39 -8.71
N MET A 68 3.46 -3.94 -9.44
CA MET A 68 2.08 -3.96 -8.94
C MET A 68 1.60 -5.40 -8.72
N ALA A 69 1.98 -6.35 -9.59
CA ALA A 69 1.66 -7.76 -9.40
C ALA A 69 2.28 -8.33 -8.10
N ASP A 70 3.54 -8.00 -7.80
CA ASP A 70 4.19 -8.42 -6.57
C ASP A 70 3.58 -7.75 -5.32
N PHE A 71 3.21 -6.47 -5.41
CA PHE A 71 2.49 -5.76 -4.35
C PHE A 71 1.16 -6.45 -4.02
N PHE A 72 0.32 -6.71 -5.03
CA PHE A 72 -0.96 -7.39 -4.81
C PHE A 72 -0.78 -8.82 -4.30
N ARG A 73 0.25 -9.54 -4.78
CA ARG A 73 0.59 -10.87 -4.25
C ARG A 73 0.94 -10.80 -2.77
N SER A 74 1.80 -9.87 -2.36
CA SER A 74 2.15 -9.65 -0.96
C SER A 74 0.95 -9.25 -0.12
N PHE A 75 0.13 -8.30 -0.61
CA PHE A 75 -1.07 -7.85 0.08
C PHE A 75 -2.08 -8.98 0.27
N ASN A 76 -2.33 -9.78 -0.77
CA ASN A 76 -3.23 -10.93 -0.68
C ASN A 76 -2.73 -11.99 0.32
N LYS A 77 -1.41 -12.16 0.49
CA LYS A 77 -0.87 -13.04 1.53
C LYS A 77 -1.14 -12.50 2.93
N ILE A 78 -1.03 -11.19 3.13
CA ILE A 78 -1.36 -10.54 4.40
C ILE A 78 -2.84 -10.76 4.72
N LEU A 79 -3.71 -10.51 3.74
CA LEU A 79 -5.15 -10.74 3.86
C LEU A 79 -5.49 -12.21 4.15
N ARG A 80 -4.85 -13.18 3.48
CA ARG A 80 -5.07 -14.61 3.72
C ARG A 80 -4.53 -15.11 5.07
N GLY A 81 -3.66 -14.34 5.73
CA GLY A 81 -3.27 -14.59 7.12
C GLY A 81 -4.35 -14.21 8.14
N TYR A 82 -5.39 -13.49 7.71
CA TYR A 82 -6.66 -13.37 8.42
C TYR A 82 -7.56 -14.50 7.91
N ASP A 83 -7.75 -15.57 8.68
CA ASP A 83 -8.58 -16.74 8.33
C ASP A 83 -10.10 -16.43 8.20
N GLY A 84 -10.49 -15.22 7.77
CA GLY A 84 -11.88 -14.78 7.69
C GLY A 84 -12.19 -13.82 6.55
N LEU A 85 -11.34 -13.71 5.52
CA LEU A 85 -11.69 -12.92 4.33
C LEU A 85 -12.38 -13.77 3.26
N PRO A 86 -13.48 -13.24 2.67
CA PRO A 86 -14.23 -13.92 1.63
C PRO A 86 -13.36 -14.15 0.39
N ALA A 87 -13.62 -15.27 -0.30
CA ALA A 87 -12.85 -15.67 -1.48
C ALA A 87 -12.91 -14.57 -2.55
N PRO A 88 -11.89 -14.38 -3.40
CA PRO A 88 -11.87 -13.35 -4.45
C PRO A 88 -13.13 -13.29 -5.34
N SER A 89 -13.87 -14.39 -5.47
CA SER A 89 -15.15 -14.48 -6.18
C SER A 89 -16.32 -13.77 -5.49
N GLU A 90 -16.15 -13.31 -4.26
CA GLU A 90 -17.19 -12.72 -3.40
C GLU A 90 -17.03 -11.18 -3.27
N TRP A 91 -16.16 -10.57 -4.08
CA TRP A 91 -15.81 -9.15 -4.01
C TRP A 91 -16.68 -8.25 -4.91
N ASP A 92 -17.45 -8.84 -5.83
CA ASP A 92 -18.28 -8.12 -6.82
C ASP A 92 -19.77 -8.04 -6.39
N GLY A 93 -20.04 -7.87 -5.09
CA GLY A 93 -21.39 -7.76 -4.53
C GLY A 93 -21.96 -6.34 -4.51
#